data_AF-A0A541CKZ8-F1
#
_entry.id   AF-A0A541CKZ8-F1
#
_cell.length_a   1.000
_cell.length_b   1.000
_cell.length_c   1.000
_cell.angle_alpha   90.00
_cell.angle_beta   90.00
_cell.angle_gamma   90.00
#
_symmetry.space_group_name_H-M   'P 1'
#
loop_
_entity.id
_entity.type
_entity.pdbx_description
1 polymer ?
#
loop_
_entity_poly.entity_id
_entity_poly.type
_entity_poly.pdbx_seq_one_letter_code
_entity_poly.pdbx_strand_id
1 'polypeptide(L)'
;MLPGAPMPPRSCLHRATSPTTAAELDALRRRVWREQGVVSLAIDDVTDPWLRQALINEATKRWGAGSHRASAMGSRPRGGRHGA
;
A
#
# COMPACT_ATOMS: atom_id res chain seq x y z
N MET A 1 -10.91 -7.00 28.35
CA MET A 1 -11.83 -5.86 28.12
C MET A 1 -12.73 -5.70 29.34
N LEU A 2 -12.89 -4.48 29.87
CA LEU A 2 -13.75 -4.20 31.02
C LEU A 2 -15.19 -3.87 30.55
N PRO A 3 -16.23 -4.47 31.16
CA PRO A 3 -17.61 -4.12 30.86
C PRO A 3 -17.89 -2.65 31.21
N GLY A 4 -18.46 -1.88 30.27
CA GLY A 4 -18.90 -0.50 30.50
C GLY A 4 -17.89 0.61 30.19
N ALA A 5 -16.69 0.28 29.66
CA ALA A 5 -15.78 1.31 29.17
C ALA A 5 -16.38 2.05 27.96
N PRO A 6 -16.20 3.38 27.83
CA PRO A 6 -16.66 4.11 26.67
C PRO A 6 -16.02 3.56 25.39
N MET A 7 -16.84 3.35 24.36
CA MET A 7 -16.35 2.95 23.04
C MET A 7 -15.34 3.99 22.52
N PRO A 8 -14.26 3.57 21.85
CA PRO A 8 -13.32 4.51 21.24
C PRO A 8 -14.07 5.43 20.25
N PRO A 9 -13.69 6.72 20.18
CA PRO A 9 -14.38 7.69 19.36
C PRO A 9 -14.36 7.27 17.89
N ARG A 10 -15.55 7.20 17.28
CA ARG A 10 -15.76 6.94 15.84
C ARG A 10 -15.46 8.21 15.03
N SER A 11 -14.24 8.73 15.15
CA SER A 11 -13.77 9.87 14.38
C SER A 11 -13.46 9.47 12.93
N CYS A 12 -13.49 10.41 11.99
CA CYS A 12 -12.97 10.23 10.63
C CYS A 12 -11.47 9.86 10.62
N LEU A 13 -10.76 10.20 11.71
CA LEU A 13 -9.36 9.84 11.95
C LEU A 13 -9.21 8.52 12.73
N HIS A 14 -10.31 7.88 13.12
CA HIS A 14 -10.26 6.58 13.77
C HIS A 14 -9.80 5.54 12.76
N ARG A 15 -8.61 4.97 13.00
CA ARG A 15 -8.10 3.84 12.25
C ARG A 15 -8.83 2.57 12.70
N ALA A 16 -10.04 2.37 12.19
CA ALA A 16 -10.73 1.11 12.32
C ALA A 16 -9.93 0.05 11.54
N THR A 17 -9.41 -0.95 12.23
CA THR A 17 -8.97 -2.18 11.59
C THR A 17 -10.23 -2.94 11.18
N SER A 18 -10.51 -3.02 9.88
CA SER A 18 -11.57 -3.93 9.40
C SER A 18 -11.20 -5.34 9.84
N PRO A 19 -12.13 -6.12 10.42
CA PRO A 19 -11.86 -7.51 10.83
C PRO A 19 -11.65 -8.45 9.63
N THR A 20 -11.78 -7.95 8.39
CA THR A 20 -11.62 -8.73 7.17
C THR A 20 -10.23 -9.33 7.10
N THR A 21 -10.16 -10.65 7.13
CA THR A 21 -8.93 -11.42 7.02
C THR A 21 -8.37 -11.34 5.60
N ALA A 22 -7.07 -11.63 5.43
CA ALA A 22 -6.44 -11.68 4.12
C ALA A 22 -7.12 -12.69 3.19
N ALA A 23 -7.54 -13.84 3.73
CA ALA A 23 -8.24 -14.88 2.97
C ALA A 23 -9.61 -14.41 2.44
N GLU A 24 -10.36 -13.66 3.25
CA GLU A 24 -11.64 -13.07 2.85
C GLU A 24 -11.44 -11.99 1.77
N LEU A 25 -10.38 -11.17 1.88
CA LEU A 25 -10.02 -10.20 0.84
C LEU A 25 -9.67 -10.89 -0.49
N ASP A 26 -8.92 -11.99 -0.45
CA ASP A 26 -8.58 -12.74 -1.66
C ASP A 26 -9.80 -13.41 -2.29
N ALA A 27 -10.71 -13.96 -1.47
CA ALA A 27 -11.97 -14.48 -1.95
C ALA A 27 -12.82 -13.38 -2.63
N LEU A 28 -12.89 -12.19 -2.03
CA LEU A 28 -13.58 -11.04 -2.60
C LEU A 28 -12.95 -10.59 -3.92
N ARG A 29 -11.62 -10.46 -3.98
CA ARG A 29 -10.87 -10.13 -5.21
C ARG A 29 -11.15 -11.12 -6.33
N ARG A 30 -11.12 -12.43 -6.03
CA ARG A 30 -11.45 -13.49 -7.03
C ARG A 30 -12.88 -13.36 -7.52
N ARG A 31 -13.83 -13.06 -6.63
CA ARG A 31 -15.24 -12.88 -7.01
C ARG A 31 -15.41 -11.67 -7.93
N VAL A 32 -14.91 -10.51 -7.52
CA VAL A 32 -14.99 -9.26 -8.31
C VAL A 32 -14.28 -9.40 -9.65
N TRP A 33 -13.12 -10.08 -9.69
CA TRP A 33 -12.44 -10.38 -10.95
C TRP A 33 -13.33 -11.17 -11.91
N ARG A 34 -13.96 -12.25 -11.44
CA ARG A 34 -14.85 -13.07 -12.29
C ARG A 34 -16.09 -12.31 -12.75
N GLU A 35 -16.65 -11.46 -11.90
CA GLU A 35 -17.92 -10.79 -12.18
C GLU A 35 -17.75 -9.47 -12.96
N GLN A 36 -16.64 -8.75 -12.75
CA GLN A 36 -16.45 -7.38 -13.24
C GLN A 36 -15.17 -7.17 -14.05
N GLY A 37 -14.25 -8.15 -14.07
CA GLY A 37 -12.98 -8.03 -14.78
C GLY A 37 -12.01 -7.00 -14.17
N VAL A 38 -12.20 -6.66 -12.89
CA VAL A 38 -11.34 -5.69 -12.17
C VAL A 38 -10.83 -6.33 -10.87
N VAL A 39 -9.58 -6.06 -10.53
CA VAL A 39 -8.98 -6.46 -9.25
C VAL A 39 -8.08 -5.35 -8.71
N SER A 40 -8.05 -5.18 -7.39
CA SER A 40 -7.12 -4.29 -6.69
C SER A 40 -6.06 -5.13 -5.98
N LEU A 41 -4.80 -4.91 -6.36
CA LEU A 41 -3.62 -5.58 -5.82
C LEU A 41 -2.70 -4.54 -5.20
N ALA A 42 -2.05 -4.87 -4.09
CA ALA A 42 -0.93 -4.05 -3.63
C ALA A 42 0.24 -4.27 -4.59
N ILE A 43 1.01 -3.20 -4.88
CA ILE A 43 2.20 -3.30 -5.73
C ILE A 43 3.19 -4.32 -5.13
N ASP A 44 3.20 -4.45 -3.81
CA ASP A 44 4.03 -5.42 -3.09
C ASP A 44 3.66 -6.88 -3.29
N ASP A 45 2.42 -7.16 -3.69
CA ASP A 45 1.94 -8.52 -3.96
C ASP A 45 2.33 -8.99 -5.38
N VAL A 46 2.86 -8.10 -6.23
CA VAL A 46 3.28 -8.45 -7.60
C VAL A 46 4.66 -9.11 -7.55
N THR A 47 4.71 -10.43 -7.69
CA THR A 47 5.94 -11.21 -7.55
C THR A 47 6.96 -10.98 -8.65
N ASP A 48 6.50 -10.67 -9.86
CA ASP A 48 7.38 -10.37 -11.00
C ASP A 48 7.93 -8.93 -10.89
N PRO A 49 9.26 -8.75 -10.77
CA PRO A 49 9.86 -7.41 -10.59
C PRO A 49 9.64 -6.47 -11.77
N TRP A 50 9.58 -7.00 -12.99
CA TRP A 50 9.40 -6.20 -14.21
C TRP A 50 7.96 -5.72 -14.35
N LEU A 51 6.99 -6.60 -14.14
CA LEU A 51 5.57 -6.27 -14.12
C LEU A 51 5.26 -5.25 -13.03
N ARG A 52 5.84 -5.43 -11.84
CA ARG A 52 5.73 -4.46 -10.75
C ARG A 52 6.19 -3.08 -11.19
N GLN A 53 7.39 -2.98 -11.79
CA GLN A 53 7.91 -1.70 -12.26
C GLN A 53 7.07 -1.10 -13.39
N ALA A 54 6.54 -1.92 -14.30
CA ALA A 54 5.64 -1.49 -15.37
C ALA A 54 4.36 -0.87 -14.81
N LEU A 55 3.72 -1.52 -13.83
CA LEU A 55 2.53 -1.00 -13.15
C LEU A 55 2.81 0.33 -12.42
N ILE A 56 3.96 0.46 -11.74
CA ILE A 56 4.39 1.71 -11.11
C ILE A 56 4.55 2.81 -12.15
N ASN A 57 5.19 2.51 -13.28
CA ASN A 57 5.43 3.47 -14.35
C ASN A 57 4.11 3.96 -14.95
N GLU A 58 3.19 3.04 -15.26
CA GLU A 58 1.87 3.37 -15.78
C GLU A 58 1.06 4.21 -14.79
N ALA A 59 1.08 3.85 -13.51
CA ALA A 59 0.40 4.63 -12.47
C ALA A 59 1.00 6.04 -12.34
N THR A 60 2.34 6.14 -12.36
CA THR A 60 3.05 7.43 -12.26
C THR A 60 2.74 8.33 -13.45
N LYS A 61 2.72 7.77 -14.66
CA LYS A 61 2.39 8.49 -15.88
C LYS A 61 0.96 9.04 -15.85
N ARG A 62 0.03 8.28 -15.29
CA ARG A 62 -1.40 8.63 -15.32
C ARG A 62 -1.85 9.53 -14.18
N TRP A 63 -1.27 9.39 -12.98
CA TRP A 63 -1.72 10.08 -11.77
C TRP A 63 -0.62 10.81 -11.00
N GLY A 64 0.63 10.77 -11.48
CA GLY A 64 1.78 11.36 -10.78
C GLY A 64 2.40 10.41 -9.74
N ALA A 65 3.45 10.89 -9.05
CA ALA A 65 4.22 10.05 -8.13
C ALA A 65 3.40 9.63 -6.91
N GLY A 66 3.19 8.32 -6.74
CA GLY A 66 2.55 7.73 -5.57
C GLY A 66 3.49 7.59 -4.36
N SER A 67 2.93 7.25 -3.21
CA SER A 67 3.67 7.09 -1.94
C SER A 67 4.72 5.95 -1.98
N HIS A 68 4.60 4.99 -2.91
CA HIS A 68 5.59 3.92 -3.13
C HIS A 68 7.00 4.47 -3.48
N ARG A 69 7.11 5.74 -3.90
CA ARG A 69 8.39 6.38 -4.22
C ARG A 69 9.16 6.89 -2.99
N ALA A 70 8.57 6.87 -1.79
CA ALA A 70 9.17 7.46 -0.58
C ALA A 70 10.35 6.66 0.02
N SER A 71 10.53 5.39 -0.34
CA SER A 71 11.59 4.55 0.27
C SER A 71 12.94 4.59 -0.44
N ALA A 72 13.06 5.27 -1.59
CA ALA A 72 14.33 5.36 -2.35
C ALA A 72 15.18 6.60 -2.02
N MET A 73 14.69 7.52 -1.17
CA MET A 73 15.44 8.72 -0.75
C MET A 73 16.02 8.55 0.65
N GLY A 74 16.82 7.51 0.86
CA GLY A 74 17.39 7.21 2.16
C GLY A 74 18.71 6.46 2.09
N SER A 75 19.66 6.95 1.28
CA SER A 75 21.11 6.65 1.38
C SER A 75 21.89 7.41 0.30
N ARG A 76 22.05 8.72 0.46
CA ARG A 76 23.17 9.43 -0.19
C ARG A 76 24.29 9.52 0.83
N PRO A 77 25.47 8.91 0.63
CA PRO A 77 26.60 9.13 1.51
C PRO A 77 26.97 10.61 1.41
N ARG A 78 26.98 11.32 2.55
CA ARG A 78 27.57 12.65 2.65
C ARG A 78 29.02 12.52 2.20
N GLY A 79 29.34 13.10 1.04
CA GLY A 79 30.72 13.23 0.59
C GLY A 79 31.56 13.87 1.68
N GLY A 80 32.58 13.15 2.15
CA GLY A 80 33.58 13.66 3.06
C GLY A 80 34.36 14.77 2.37
N ARG A 81 34.22 15.99 2.88
CA ARG A 81 35.23 17.04 2.65
C ARG A 81 36.44 16.65 3.49
N HIS A 82 37.53 16.25 2.85
CA HIS A 82 38.86 16.35 3.44
C HIS A 82 39.62 17.35 2.59
N GLY A 83 39.88 18.50 3.21
CA GLY A 83 40.84 19.45 2.72
C GLY A 83 42.25 18.96 3.02
N ALA A 84 43.16 19.29 2.11
CA ALA A 84 44.55 19.61 2.36
C ALA A 84 44.93 20.66 1.32
#